data_AF-A0A6I6IQG0-F1
#
_entry.id   AF-A0A6I6IQG0-F1
#
_cell.length_a   1.000
_cell.length_b   1.000
_cell.length_c   1.000
_cell.angle_alpha   90.00
_cell.angle_beta   90.00
_cell.angle_gamma   90.00
#
_symmetry.space_group_name_H-M   'P 1'
#
loop_
_entity.id
_entity.type
_entity.pdbx_description
1 polymer ?
#
loop_
_entity_poly.entity_id
_entity_poly.type
_entity_poly.pdbx_seq_one_letter_code
_entity_poly.pdbx_strand_id
1 'polypeptide(L)'
;MTQDDGLEAYFNAARTTAPAPSAALLERIAQDAIAAQAPAPALAPPPDAPQPGWLSQLWQGLGGWPAFGGLATATMAGVWIGVYPPSTVAFAAESYFGSESDAYIIDLSPDGAFDLAEEAL
;
A
#
# COMPACT_ATOMS: atom_id res chain seq x y z
N MET A 1 33.89 3.38 -10.11
CA MET A 1 32.93 3.38 -11.22
C MET A 1 31.97 2.23 -10.97
N THR A 2 30.82 2.55 -10.41
CA THR A 2 29.75 1.57 -10.19
C THR A 2 29.06 1.30 -11.54
N GLN A 3 28.37 0.17 -11.68
CA GLN A 3 27.67 -0.21 -12.92
C GLN A 3 26.70 0.89 -13.41
N ASP A 4 26.15 1.69 -12.49
CA ASP A 4 25.27 2.84 -12.77
C ASP A 4 25.95 3.94 -13.61
N ASP A 5 27.24 4.21 -13.37
CA ASP A 5 27.98 5.24 -14.10
C ASP A 5 28.05 4.94 -15.61
N GLY A 6 28.09 3.65 -15.97
CA GLY A 6 28.11 3.20 -17.36
C GLY A 6 26.76 3.35 -18.04
N LEU A 7 25.66 3.02 -17.34
CA LEU A 7 24.30 3.13 -17.89
C LEU A 7 23.89 4.59 -18.12
N GLU A 8 24.27 5.50 -17.22
CA GLU A 8 23.93 6.92 -17.38
C GLU A 8 24.55 7.52 -18.66
N ALA A 9 25.75 7.07 -19.06
CA ALA A 9 26.37 7.49 -20.32
C ALA A 9 25.53 7.07 -21.55
N TYR A 10 24.99 5.85 -21.55
CA TYR A 10 24.10 5.37 -22.63
C TYR A 10 22.75 6.10 -22.64
N PHE A 11 22.16 6.36 -21.47
CA PHE A 11 20.92 7.14 -21.39
C PHE A 11 21.11 8.59 -21.84
N ASN A 12 22.23 9.21 -21.50
CA ASN A 12 22.55 10.56 -21.93
C ASN A 12 22.72 10.62 -23.46
N ALA A 13 23.44 9.66 -24.05
CA ALA A 13 23.54 9.52 -25.50
C ALA A 13 22.15 9.38 -26.15
N ALA A 14 21.30 8.50 -25.62
CA ALA A 14 19.94 8.27 -26.14
C ALA A 14 19.04 9.52 -26.09
N ARG A 15 19.15 10.37 -25.05
CA ARG A 15 18.41 11.65 -24.98
C ARG A 15 18.86 12.63 -26.05
N THR A 16 20.16 12.69 -26.32
CA THR A 16 20.72 13.64 -27.32
C THR A 16 20.43 13.24 -28.76
N THR A 17 20.29 11.94 -29.04
CA THR A 17 20.07 11.41 -30.40
C THR A 17 18.64 10.92 -30.61
N ALA A 18 17.68 11.38 -29.81
CA ALA A 18 16.30 10.93 -29.92
C ALA A 18 15.73 11.34 -31.30
N PRO A 19 15.32 10.38 -32.16
CA PRO A 19 14.72 10.71 -33.43
C PRO A 19 13.36 11.39 -33.21
N ALA A 20 13.08 12.43 -33.99
CA ALA A 20 11.79 13.09 -33.92
C ALA A 20 10.67 12.11 -34.33
N PRO A 21 9.60 11.97 -33.53
CA PRO A 21 8.45 11.16 -33.90
C PRO A 21 7.79 11.72 -35.16
N SER A 22 7.21 10.83 -35.98
CA SER A 22 6.53 11.26 -37.21
C SER A 22 5.27 12.08 -36.90
N ALA A 23 4.96 13.05 -37.76
CA ALA A 23 3.77 13.88 -37.60
C ALA A 23 2.48 13.05 -37.54
N ALA A 24 2.38 11.99 -38.35
CA ALA A 24 1.25 11.06 -38.35
C ALA A 24 1.10 10.32 -37.00
N LEU A 25 2.21 9.98 -36.33
CA LEU A 25 2.16 9.37 -35.00
C LEU A 25 1.64 10.37 -33.97
N LEU A 26 2.15 11.61 -33.99
CA LEU A 26 1.71 12.65 -33.08
C LEU A 26 0.22 12.99 -33.26
N GLU A 27 -0.27 13.03 -34.50
CA GLU A 27 -1.68 13.24 -34.80
C GLU A 27 -2.56 12.12 -34.25
N ARG A 28 -2.15 10.85 -34.43
CA ARG A 28 -2.86 9.71 -33.86
C ARG A 28 -2.87 9.73 -32.33
N ILE A 29 -1.75 10.09 -31.69
CA ILE A 29 -1.69 10.22 -30.22
C ILE A 29 -2.62 11.33 -29.75
N ALA A 30 -2.67 12.47 -30.44
CA ALA A 30 -3.57 13.57 -30.09
C ALA A 30 -5.05 13.15 -30.21
N GLN A 31 -5.41 12.45 -31.29
CA GLN A 31 -6.75 11.90 -31.47
C GLN A 31 -7.12 10.87 -30.39
N ASP A 32 -6.19 9.98 -30.05
CA ASP A 32 -6.38 8.97 -29.00
C ASP A 32 -6.53 9.62 -27.61
N ALA A 33 -5.74 10.64 -27.31
CA ALA A 33 -5.86 11.41 -26.07
C ALA A 33 -7.22 12.13 -25.97
N ILE A 34 -7.71 12.71 -27.06
CA ILE A 34 -9.05 13.32 -27.11
C ILE A 34 -10.13 12.25 -26.90
N ALA A 35 -9.99 11.07 -27.52
CA ALA A 35 -10.92 9.96 -27.34
C ALA A 35 -10.92 9.42 -25.90
N ALA A 36 -9.75 9.36 -25.26
CA ALA A 36 -9.61 8.93 -23.86
C ALA A 36 -10.17 9.95 -22.85
N GLN A 37 -10.21 11.24 -23.21
CA GLN A 37 -10.85 12.29 -22.41
C GLN A 37 -12.37 12.33 -22.57
N ALA A 38 -12.91 11.71 -23.63
CA ALA A 38 -14.34 11.59 -23.76
C ALA A 38 -14.87 10.78 -22.56
N PRO A 39 -15.88 11.29 -21.84
CA PRO A 39 -16.59 10.48 -20.86
C PRO A 39 -16.99 9.19 -21.55
N ALA A 40 -16.63 8.04 -20.97
CA ALA A 40 -17.06 6.75 -21.49
C ALA A 40 -18.56 6.86 -21.77
N PRO A 41 -19.03 6.57 -23.00
CA PRO A 41 -20.46 6.62 -23.28
C PRO A 41 -21.10 5.79 -22.19
N ALA A 42 -22.07 6.38 -21.48
CA ALA A 42 -22.85 5.64 -20.51
C ALA A 42 -23.49 4.49 -21.30
N LEU A 43 -22.85 3.33 -21.28
CA LEU A 43 -23.40 2.12 -21.83
C LEU A 43 -24.71 1.98 -21.08
N ALA A 44 -25.83 2.07 -21.81
CA ALA A 44 -27.12 1.74 -21.23
C ALA A 44 -26.92 0.40 -20.52
N PRO A 45 -27.12 0.32 -19.19
CA PRO A 45 -26.85 -0.90 -18.46
C PRO A 45 -27.63 -2.00 -19.17
N PRO A 46 -27.00 -3.14 -19.51
CA PRO A 46 -27.74 -4.25 -20.07
C PRO A 46 -28.87 -4.56 -19.09
N PRO A 47 -30.08 -4.90 -19.59
CA PRO A 47 -31.29 -4.99 -18.77
C PRO A 47 -31.17 -5.93 -17.56
N ASP A 48 -30.15 -6.80 -17.55
CA ASP A 48 -29.82 -7.75 -16.49
C ASP A 48 -28.32 -7.74 -16.11
N ALA A 49 -27.69 -6.57 -15.95
CA ALA A 49 -26.37 -6.54 -15.31
C ALA A 49 -26.50 -7.04 -13.87
N PRO A 50 -25.80 -8.12 -13.45
CA PRO A 50 -25.77 -8.50 -12.04
C PRO A 50 -25.24 -7.31 -11.25
N GLN A 51 -25.93 -6.96 -10.16
CA GLN A 51 -25.47 -5.85 -9.32
C GLN A 51 -24.01 -6.11 -8.93
N PRO A 52 -23.10 -5.15 -9.16
CA PRO A 52 -21.71 -5.34 -8.76
C PRO A 52 -21.70 -5.61 -7.27
N GLY A 53 -21.20 -6.78 -6.87
CA GLY A 53 -21.12 -7.14 -5.46
C GLY A 53 -20.35 -6.09 -4.68
N TRP A 54 -20.60 -5.98 -3.38
CA TRP A 54 -19.96 -5.01 -2.47
C TRP A 54 -18.43 -4.87 -2.69
N LEU A 55 -17.75 -5.98 -2.95
CA LEU A 55 -16.33 -6.02 -3.26
C LEU A 55 -16.00 -5.30 -4.58
N SER A 56 -16.77 -5.52 -5.65
CA SER A 56 -16.57 -4.84 -6.94
C SER A 56 -16.76 -3.32 -6.82
N GLN A 57 -17.66 -2.85 -5.95
CA GLN A 57 -17.85 -1.42 -5.70
C GLN A 57 -16.66 -0.83 -4.93
N LEU A 58 -16.09 -1.56 -3.96
CA LEU A 58 -14.86 -1.14 -3.28
C LEU A 58 -13.68 -1.06 -4.24
N TRP A 59 -13.52 -2.05 -5.12
CA TRP A 59 -12.47 -2.07 -6.14
C TRP A 59 -12.62 -0.95 -7.19
N GLN A 60 -13.85 -0.60 -7.57
CA GLN A 60 -14.14 0.54 -8.44
C GLN A 60 -13.87 1.88 -7.74
N GLY A 61 -14.21 1.99 -6.45
CA GLY A 61 -13.94 3.20 -5.64
C GLY A 61 -12.45 3.44 -5.36
N LEU A 62 -11.64 2.38 -5.35
CA LEU A 62 -10.19 2.48 -5.14
C LEU A 62 -9.43 2.94 -6.40
N GLY A 63 -10.05 2.95 -7.59
CA GLY A 63 -9.43 3.40 -8.84
C GLY A 63 -8.81 2.29 -9.70
N GLY A 64 -9.17 1.03 -9.46
CA GLY A 64 -8.74 -0.12 -10.27
C GLY A 64 -7.31 -0.63 -9.97
N TRP A 65 -6.68 -1.26 -10.96
CA TRP A 65 -5.34 -1.86 -10.84
C TRP A 65 -4.22 -0.95 -10.26
N PRO A 66 -4.16 0.37 -10.54
CA PRO A 66 -3.14 1.23 -9.92
C PRO A 66 -3.26 1.33 -8.40
N ALA A 67 -4.47 1.21 -7.84
CA ALA A 67 -4.68 1.18 -6.39
C ALA A 67 -4.02 -0.04 -5.73
N PHE A 68 -4.08 -1.19 -6.42
CA PHE A 68 -3.45 -2.41 -5.96
C PHE A 68 -1.93 -2.31 -6.00
N GLY A 69 -1.37 -1.64 -7.02
CA GLY A 69 0.06 -1.31 -7.08
C GLY A 69 0.49 -0.44 -5.89
N GLY A 70 -0.31 0.57 -5.54
CA GLY A 70 -0.09 1.39 -4.35
C GLY A 70 -0.17 0.60 -3.05
N LEU A 71 -1.17 -0.26 -2.90
CA LEU A 71 -1.33 -1.13 -1.74
C LEU A 71 -0.15 -2.10 -1.57
N ALA A 72 0.27 -2.75 -2.65
CA ALA A 72 1.43 -3.66 -2.64
C ALA A 72 2.73 -2.92 -2.30
N THR A 73 2.89 -1.69 -2.78
CA THR A 73 4.06 -0.87 -2.44
C THR A 73 4.01 -0.45 -0.96
N ALA A 74 2.84 -0.09 -0.45
CA ALA A 74 2.65 0.29 0.95
C ALA A 74 2.91 -0.89 1.91
N THR A 75 2.49 -2.12 1.56
CA THR A 75 2.79 -3.31 2.37
C THR A 75 4.29 -3.61 2.37
N MET A 76 4.95 -3.54 1.21
CA MET A 76 6.41 -3.69 1.12
C MET A 76 7.14 -2.65 1.97
N ALA A 77 6.71 -1.39 1.91
CA ALA A 77 7.27 -0.31 2.72
C ALA A 77 7.04 -0.53 4.22
N GLY A 78 5.85 -1.01 4.61
CA GLY A 78 5.55 -1.37 5.99
C GLY A 78 6.46 -2.49 6.52
N VAL A 79 6.67 -3.54 5.73
CA VAL A 79 7.62 -4.63 6.07
C VAL A 79 9.04 -4.09 6.22
N TRP A 80 9.49 -3.25 5.28
CA TRP A 80 10.82 -2.63 5.34
C TRP A 80 11.02 -1.81 6.62
N ILE A 81 10.07 -0.94 6.95
CA ILE A 81 10.10 -0.09 8.15
C ILE A 81 10.04 -0.94 9.43
N GLY A 82 9.27 -2.02 9.45
CA GLY A 82 9.18 -2.92 10.61
C GLY A 82 10.48 -3.66 10.90
N VAL A 83 11.21 -4.09 9.87
CA VAL A 83 12.49 -4.80 10.03
C VAL A 83 13.62 -3.83 10.38
N TYR A 84 13.63 -2.64 9.78
CA TYR A 84 14.64 -1.61 10.00
C TYR A 84 14.01 -0.29 10.44
N PRO A 85 13.51 -0.21 11.69
CA PRO A 85 12.83 0.98 12.16
C PRO A 85 13.79 2.18 12.21
N PRO A 86 13.48 3.28 11.53
CA PRO A 86 14.20 4.53 11.71
C PRO A 86 14.04 5.01 13.16
N SER A 87 15.06 5.70 13.70
CA SER A 87 15.09 6.16 15.11
C SER A 87 13.88 6.99 15.51
N THR A 88 13.30 7.75 14.58
CA THR A 88 12.08 8.54 14.79
C THR A 88 10.82 7.69 14.95
N VAL A 89 10.70 6.59 14.20
CA VAL A 89 9.56 5.67 14.26
C VAL A 89 9.65 4.81 15.52
N ALA A 90 10.86 4.37 15.89
CA ALA A 90 11.10 3.64 17.13
C ALA A 90 10.69 4.47 18.36
N PHE A 91 11.15 5.72 18.44
CA PHE A 91 10.79 6.63 19.53
C PHE A 91 9.27 6.91 19.59
N ALA A 92 8.64 7.15 18.44
CA ALA A 92 7.19 7.37 18.38
C ALA A 92 6.42 6.13 18.84
N ALA A 93 6.81 4.93 18.40
CA ALA A 93 6.21 3.68 18.83
C ALA A 93 6.38 3.46 20.34
N GLU A 94 7.55 3.73 20.89
CA GLU A 94 7.82 3.62 22.33
C GLU A 94 7.00 4.63 23.14
N SER A 95 6.83 5.86 22.65
CA SER A 95 5.99 6.87 23.30
C SER A 95 4.49 6.56 23.29
N TYR A 96 4.01 5.87 22.25
CA TYR A 96 2.58 5.64 22.03
C TYR A 96 2.12 4.26 22.51
N PHE A 97 2.97 3.23 22.38
CA PHE A 97 2.70 1.85 22.79
C PHE A 97 3.41 1.45 24.09
N GLY A 98 4.46 2.17 24.50
CA GLY A 98 5.20 1.87 25.74
C GLY A 98 4.51 2.32 27.03
N SER A 99 3.33 2.96 26.95
CA SER A 99 2.67 3.55 28.13
C SER A 99 1.70 2.62 28.87
N GLU A 100 1.50 1.36 28.44
CA GLU A 100 0.52 0.43 29.06
C GLU A 100 1.08 -0.97 29.36
N SER A 101 2.39 -1.10 29.62
CA SER A 101 2.98 -2.38 30.07
C SER A 101 2.98 -2.56 31.59
N ASP A 102 2.01 -2.00 32.31
CA ASP A 102 1.63 -2.56 33.62
C ASP A 102 0.70 -3.76 33.37
N ALA A 103 1.27 -4.79 32.75
CA ALA A 103 0.72 -6.12 32.84
C ALA A 103 0.85 -6.54 34.30
N TYR A 104 -0.17 -6.20 35.10
CA TYR A 104 -0.34 -6.73 36.45
C TYR A 104 -0.60 -8.24 36.31
N ILE A 105 0.50 -9.00 36.20
CA ILE A 105 0.50 -10.46 36.30
C ILE A 105 0.10 -10.76 37.74
N ILE A 106 -1.15 -11.17 37.95
CA ILE A 106 -1.53 -11.82 39.21
C ILE A 106 -0.88 -13.19 39.19
N ASP A 107 0.28 -13.30 39.82
CA ASP A 107 0.83 -14.60 40.18
C ASP A 107 -0.07 -15.20 41.28
N LEU A 108 -1.06 -16.00 40.86
CA LEU A 108 -1.78 -16.89 41.76
C LEU A 108 -0.79 -17.98 42.19
N SER A 109 0.01 -17.68 43.21
CA SER A 109 0.86 -18.68 43.84
C SER A 109 -0.03 -19.85 44.31
N PRO A 110 0.24 -21.09 43.88
CA PRO A 110 -0.64 -22.24 44.14
C PRO A 110 -0.79 -22.59 45.63
N ASP A 111 0.05 -22.03 46.51
CA ASP A 111 0.04 -22.29 47.95
C ASP A 111 -0.87 -21.34 48.76
N GLY A 112 -1.45 -20.29 48.16
CA GLY A 112 -2.27 -19.30 48.88
C GLY A 112 -3.78 -19.59 48.91
N ALA A 113 -4.26 -20.58 48.15
CA ALA A 113 -5.69 -20.84 47.95
C ALA A 113 -6.28 -21.92 48.89
N PHE A 114 -5.46 -22.61 49.67
CA PHE A 114 -5.91 -23.76 50.46
C PHE A 114 -5.98 -23.52 51.98
N ASP A 115 -5.59 -22.34 52.48
CA ASP A 115 -5.59 -22.02 53.92
C ASP A 115 -6.73 -21.06 54.35
N LEU A 116 -7.90 -21.18 53.70
CA LEU A 116 -9.13 -20.47 54.10
C LEU A 116 -10.29 -21.42 54.40
N ALA A 117 -10.07 -22.74 54.35
CA ALA A 117 -11.07 -23.75 54.63
C ALA A 117 -10.91 -24.42 56.01
N GLU A 118 -9.88 -24.06 56.80
CA GLU A 118 -9.56 -24.69 58.10
C GLU A 118 -9.71 -23.74 59.31
N GLU A 119 -10.44 -22.63 59.19
CA GLU A 119 -10.84 -21.78 60.35
C GLU A 119 -12.36 -21.83 60.61
N ALA A 120 -12.97 -22.98 60.40
CA ALA A 120 -14.35 -23.25 60.83
C ALA A 120 -14.40 -24.53 61.69
N LEU A 121 -13.75 -24.49 62.85
CA LEU A 121 -14.03 -25.35 63.99
C LEU A 121 -14.01 -24.54 65.30
#